data_AF-A0A961IG05-F1
#
_entry.id   AF-A0A961IG05-F1
#
_cell.length_a   1.000
_cell.length_b   1.000
_cell.length_c   1.000
_cell.angle_alpha   90.00
_cell.angle_beta   90.00
_cell.angle_gamma   90.00
#
_symmetry.space_group_name_H-M   'P 1'
#
loop_
_entity.id
_entity.type
_entity.pdbx_description
1 polymer ?
#
loop_
_entity_poly.entity_id
_entity_poly.type
_entity_poly.pdbx_seq_one_letter_code
_entity_poly.pdbx_strand_id
1 'polypeptide(L)'
;MFRGRTYLPVIILVWSGLVTACESRSNVPIEKWEHRRADQTEFTTINRPWNPLNHQGTELHFFQARLPIFAYTEPYLYLENVDEVFEVRLNGRPIYRSGNPDSAHFTYPGAPWHLIQLQSARPSDLIELHVRSAHVNLGVLGVPAIVSYREHLGAMFRTDADRIFVSSTLLFIGIFLIGLALAIRREYAAFLYLGLFSCLMGTWIFGTTHVKQLLWNAPIFWKYIEYTSLYLIPVAIAVFLQKTIQRKSRKYLRFITFSHLLFTIAALSLALTGTVRITTTLLPFNYLMLFSMITFLALLIYWNRMGDHAARYFLYGSLFLIIFAVHDILANLDLIAWNRAFSHWGALAFTISLS
;
A
#
# COMPACT_ATOMS: atom_id res chain seq x y z
N MET A 1 -40.93 -1.62 20.31
CA MET A 1 -40.09 -0.41 20.21
C MET A 1 -38.67 -0.87 19.87
N PHE A 2 -38.06 -0.27 18.85
CA PHE A 2 -37.16 -0.89 17.87
C PHE A 2 -35.86 -1.52 18.42
N ARG A 3 -35.60 -2.77 18.00
CA ARG A 3 -34.30 -3.46 18.03
C ARG A 3 -33.40 -2.88 16.93
N GLY A 4 -32.39 -2.11 17.29
CA GLY A 4 -31.30 -1.72 16.39
C GLY A 4 -30.29 -2.87 16.25
N ARG A 5 -30.48 -3.71 15.23
CA ARG A 5 -29.48 -4.70 14.82
C ARG A 5 -28.26 -3.99 14.21
N THR A 6 -27.08 -4.43 14.60
CA THR A 6 -25.76 -4.04 14.12
C THR A 6 -25.55 -4.53 12.68
N TYR A 7 -25.93 -3.71 11.69
CA TYR A 7 -25.80 -4.05 10.26
C TYR A 7 -24.46 -3.65 9.62
N LEU A 8 -23.61 -2.87 10.31
CA LEU A 8 -22.36 -2.36 9.73
C LEU A 8 -21.29 -3.43 9.37
N PRO A 9 -21.01 -4.45 10.20
CA PRO A 9 -19.98 -5.44 9.84
C PRO A 9 -20.43 -6.40 8.73
N VAL A 10 -21.75 -6.58 8.56
CA VAL A 10 -22.31 -7.45 7.51
C VAL A 10 -22.23 -6.78 6.13
N ILE A 11 -22.43 -5.46 6.04
CA ILE A 11 -22.34 -4.73 4.77
C ILE A 11 -20.90 -4.71 4.25
N ILE A 12 -19.91 -4.61 5.15
CA ILE A 12 -18.47 -4.59 4.79
C ILE A 12 -18.01 -5.99 4.31
N LEU A 13 -18.46 -7.07 4.96
CA LEU A 13 -18.16 -8.45 4.54
C LEU A 13 -18.84 -8.84 3.22
N VAL A 14 -20.06 -8.36 2.99
CA VAL A 14 -20.78 -8.56 1.72
C VAL A 14 -20.11 -7.80 0.57
N TRP A 15 -19.59 -6.59 0.82
CA TRP A 15 -18.81 -5.84 -0.17
C TRP A 15 -17.45 -6.47 -0.48
N SER A 16 -16.72 -7.00 0.52
CA SER A 16 -15.45 -7.69 0.28
C SER A 16 -15.62 -8.98 -0.52
N GLY A 17 -16.70 -9.73 -0.28
CA GLY A 17 -17.05 -10.94 -1.04
C GLY A 17 -17.53 -10.64 -2.46
N LEU A 18 -18.20 -9.51 -2.68
CA LEU A 18 -18.62 -9.06 -4.02
C LEU A 18 -17.44 -8.59 -4.89
N VAL A 19 -16.43 -7.94 -4.31
CA VAL A 19 -15.25 -7.46 -5.06
C VAL A 19 -14.31 -8.62 -5.41
N THR A 20 -14.02 -9.53 -4.47
CA THR A 20 -13.24 -10.76 -4.79
C THR A 20 -13.97 -11.67 -5.77
N ALA A 21 -15.30 -11.79 -5.67
CA ALA A 21 -16.10 -12.52 -6.67
C ALA A 21 -16.20 -11.81 -8.04
N CYS A 22 -15.91 -10.50 -8.11
CA CYS A 22 -15.89 -9.75 -9.37
C CYS A 22 -14.51 -9.83 -10.05
N GLU A 23 -13.42 -9.85 -9.30
CA GLU A 23 -12.06 -10.12 -9.81
C GLU A 23 -11.92 -11.55 -10.35
N SER A 24 -12.62 -12.52 -9.77
CA SER A 24 -12.49 -13.95 -10.15
C SER A 24 -13.25 -14.35 -11.42
N ARG A 25 -14.13 -13.51 -11.98
CA ARG A 25 -14.96 -13.91 -13.14
C ARG A 25 -14.33 -13.65 -14.50
N SER A 26 -13.32 -12.77 -14.60
CA SER A 26 -12.67 -12.40 -15.87
C SER A 26 -11.16 -12.68 -15.93
N ASN A 27 -10.54 -13.13 -14.85
CA ASN A 27 -9.11 -13.44 -14.83
C ASN A 27 -8.94 -14.96 -14.82
N VAL A 28 -8.09 -15.51 -15.69
CA VAL A 28 -7.77 -16.94 -15.71
C VAL A 28 -6.45 -17.16 -14.97
N PRO A 29 -6.46 -17.67 -13.72
CA PRO A 29 -5.24 -17.85 -12.94
C PRO A 29 -4.34 -18.94 -13.54
N ILE A 30 -3.03 -18.77 -13.36
CA ILE A 30 -2.02 -19.79 -13.68
C ILE A 30 -1.60 -20.44 -12.36
N GLU A 31 -2.12 -21.64 -12.07
CA GLU A 31 -1.98 -22.28 -10.76
C GLU A 31 -0.84 -23.31 -10.68
N LYS A 32 -0.39 -23.86 -11.81
CA LYS A 32 0.65 -24.89 -11.84
C LYS A 32 1.93 -24.32 -12.42
N TRP A 33 2.87 -24.05 -11.52
CA TRP A 33 4.20 -23.56 -11.86
C TRP A 33 5.25 -24.62 -11.54
N GLU A 34 6.35 -24.53 -12.25
CA GLU A 34 7.55 -25.29 -12.02
C GLU A 34 8.67 -24.30 -11.76
N HIS A 35 9.52 -24.59 -10.77
CA HIS A 35 10.63 -23.74 -10.39
C HIS A 35 11.94 -24.50 -10.41
N ARG A 36 12.99 -23.84 -10.92
CA ARG A 36 14.35 -24.31 -10.92
C ARG A 36 15.29 -23.15 -10.64
N ARG A 37 16.30 -23.35 -9.79
CA ARG A 37 17.41 -22.41 -9.63
C ARG A 37 18.52 -22.71 -10.64
N ALA A 38 19.35 -21.72 -10.95
CA ALA A 38 20.42 -21.90 -11.93
C ALA A 38 21.43 -23.02 -11.57
N ASP A 39 21.63 -23.30 -10.28
CA ASP A 39 22.47 -24.38 -9.74
C ASP A 39 21.83 -25.77 -9.83
N GLN A 40 20.52 -25.83 -10.12
CA GLN A 40 19.74 -27.07 -10.14
C GLN A 40 19.45 -27.53 -11.58
N THR A 41 19.40 -28.84 -11.76
CA THR A 41 19.06 -29.48 -13.04
C THR A 41 17.57 -29.80 -13.16
N GLU A 42 16.90 -30.09 -12.05
CA GLU A 42 15.50 -30.52 -12.04
C GLU A 42 14.54 -29.40 -11.61
N PHE A 43 13.35 -29.40 -12.20
CA PHE A 43 12.26 -28.52 -11.83
C PHE A 43 11.43 -29.11 -10.69
N THR A 44 10.97 -28.25 -9.78
CA THR A 44 10.08 -28.60 -8.68
C THR A 44 8.73 -27.93 -8.87
N THR A 45 7.63 -28.66 -8.65
CA THR A 45 6.28 -28.09 -8.81
C THR A 45 5.93 -27.19 -7.63
N ILE A 46 5.43 -25.99 -7.94
CA ILE A 46 4.96 -25.00 -6.97
C ILE A 46 3.62 -24.40 -7.43
N ASN A 47 2.83 -23.89 -6.48
CA ASN A 47 1.48 -23.37 -6.77
C ASN A 47 1.50 -21.92 -7.30
N ARG A 48 2.58 -21.19 -7.04
CA ARG A 48 2.75 -19.80 -7.48
C ARG A 48 4.23 -19.46 -7.54
N PRO A 49 4.66 -18.57 -8.45
CA PRO A 49 6.06 -18.16 -8.55
C PRO A 49 6.39 -17.15 -7.45
N TRP A 50 6.26 -17.55 -6.19
CA TRP A 50 6.51 -16.71 -5.02
C TRP A 50 7.37 -17.43 -3.99
N ASN A 51 8.52 -16.84 -3.68
CA ASN A 51 9.48 -17.21 -2.63
C ASN A 51 9.66 -18.73 -2.43
N PRO A 52 10.16 -19.47 -3.45
CA PRO A 52 10.50 -20.87 -3.28
C PRO A 52 11.70 -20.99 -2.32
N LEU A 53 11.43 -21.47 -1.10
CA LEU A 53 12.32 -21.85 0.02
C LEU A 53 13.76 -21.28 0.02
N ASN A 54 14.05 -20.44 1.01
CA ASN A 54 15.38 -20.15 1.57
C ASN A 54 16.49 -19.82 0.55
N HIS A 55 16.20 -18.92 -0.39
CA HIS A 55 17.23 -18.43 -1.30
C HIS A 55 18.10 -17.35 -0.64
N GLN A 56 19.42 -17.46 -0.79
CA GLN A 56 20.38 -16.41 -0.45
C GLN A 56 21.20 -16.09 -1.70
N GLY A 57 21.23 -14.82 -2.10
CA GLY A 57 22.11 -14.36 -3.19
C GLY A 57 21.39 -13.68 -4.36
N THR A 58 22.15 -13.46 -5.43
CA THR A 58 21.77 -12.77 -6.68
C THR A 58 21.47 -13.74 -7.83
N GLU A 59 21.16 -14.99 -7.48
CA GLU A 59 21.03 -16.10 -8.43
C GLU A 59 19.83 -15.92 -9.36
N LEU A 60 19.90 -16.57 -10.52
CA LEU A 60 18.81 -16.58 -11.49
C LEU A 60 17.85 -17.72 -11.17
N HIS A 61 16.56 -17.38 -11.07
CA HIS A 61 15.48 -18.31 -10.81
C HIS A 61 14.59 -18.42 -12.05
N PHE A 62 14.29 -19.65 -12.44
CA PHE A 62 13.43 -19.97 -13.56
C PHE A 62 12.09 -20.46 -13.04
N PHE A 63 11.02 -19.75 -13.38
CA PHE A 63 9.66 -20.22 -13.21
C PHE A 63 9.08 -20.52 -14.56
N GLN A 64 8.40 -21.66 -14.72
CA GLN A 64 7.71 -21.97 -15.95
C GLN A 64 6.33 -22.55 -15.68
N ALA A 65 5.40 -22.29 -16.60
CA ALA A 65 4.06 -22.83 -16.54
C ALA A 65 3.52 -23.03 -17.97
N ARG A 66 2.51 -23.88 -18.09
CA ARG A 66 1.74 -24.02 -19.33
C ARG A 66 0.55 -23.08 -19.25
N LEU A 67 0.32 -22.29 -20.30
CA LEU A 67 -0.82 -21.38 -20.32
C LEU A 67 -2.13 -22.16 -20.21
N PRO A 68 -3.06 -21.76 -19.33
CA PRO A 68 -4.38 -22.37 -19.23
C PRO A 68 -5.21 -22.12 -20.50
N ILE A 69 -6.40 -22.71 -20.57
CA ILE A 69 -7.35 -22.41 -21.64
C ILE A 69 -7.92 -21.01 -21.39
N PHE A 70 -7.88 -20.14 -22.41
CA PHE A 70 -8.45 -18.80 -22.39
C PHE A 70 -9.12 -18.50 -23.74
N ALA A 71 -10.10 -17.58 -23.74
CA ALA A 71 -10.90 -17.22 -24.92
C ALA A 71 -10.75 -15.76 -25.34
N TYR A 72 -9.72 -15.06 -24.85
CA TYR A 72 -9.50 -13.64 -25.16
C TYR A 72 -8.89 -13.47 -26.56
N THR A 73 -9.42 -12.53 -27.34
CA THR A 73 -8.85 -12.15 -28.64
C THR A 73 -7.47 -11.50 -28.49
N GLU A 74 -7.27 -10.74 -27.42
CA GLU A 74 -6.01 -10.09 -27.08
C GLU A 74 -5.64 -10.42 -25.62
N PRO A 75 -4.99 -11.58 -25.37
CA PRO A 75 -4.63 -12.00 -24.02
C PRO A 75 -3.44 -11.20 -23.48
N TYR A 76 -3.51 -10.84 -22.20
CA TYR A 76 -2.41 -10.24 -21.45
C TYR A 76 -2.05 -11.10 -20.26
N LEU A 77 -0.76 -11.24 -19.96
CA LEU A 77 -0.27 -11.75 -18.69
C LEU A 77 -0.24 -10.60 -17.69
N TYR A 78 -1.01 -10.73 -16.60
CA TYR A 78 -1.00 -9.83 -15.47
C TYR A 78 -0.08 -10.37 -14.36
N LEU A 79 0.85 -9.53 -13.92
CA LEU A 79 1.71 -9.75 -12.75
C LEU A 79 1.48 -8.59 -11.78
N GLU A 80 0.92 -8.86 -10.60
CA GLU A 80 0.44 -7.82 -9.69
C GLU A 80 1.55 -7.00 -9.04
N ASN A 81 2.65 -7.63 -8.64
CA ASN A 81 3.74 -6.94 -7.99
C ASN A 81 5.02 -7.75 -8.13
N VAL A 82 5.97 -7.23 -8.92
CA VAL A 82 7.29 -7.85 -9.11
C VAL A 82 8.36 -6.87 -8.66
N ASP A 83 9.06 -7.24 -7.59
CA ASP A 83 10.04 -6.38 -6.89
C ASP A 83 11.47 -6.54 -7.45
N GLU A 84 11.62 -7.27 -8.55
CA GLU A 84 12.88 -7.70 -9.12
C GLU A 84 13.07 -7.33 -10.60
N VAL A 85 14.30 -7.55 -11.06
CA VAL A 85 14.60 -7.60 -12.49
C VAL A 85 14.16 -8.97 -13.01
N PHE A 86 13.38 -8.98 -14.08
CA PHE A 86 12.93 -10.22 -14.69
C PHE A 86 12.73 -10.12 -16.20
N GLU A 87 12.77 -11.27 -16.85
CA GLU A 87 12.42 -11.45 -18.26
C GLU A 87 11.28 -12.46 -18.37
N VAL A 88 10.33 -12.18 -19.26
CA VAL A 88 9.25 -13.10 -19.61
C VAL A 88 9.50 -13.63 -21.01
N ARG A 89 9.44 -14.95 -21.15
CA ARG A 89 9.62 -15.65 -22.42
C ARG A 89 8.39 -16.51 -22.71
N LEU A 90 8.00 -16.56 -23.98
CA LEU A 90 6.93 -17.40 -24.49
C LEU A 90 7.54 -18.38 -25.49
N ASN A 91 7.44 -19.68 -25.22
CA ASN A 91 8.06 -20.76 -26.00
C ASN A 91 9.55 -20.47 -26.27
N GLY A 92 10.31 -20.07 -25.24
CA GLY A 92 11.73 -19.74 -25.34
C GLY A 92 12.07 -18.38 -25.96
N ARG A 93 11.10 -17.64 -26.51
CA ARG A 93 11.32 -16.30 -27.10
C ARG A 93 11.03 -15.19 -26.08
N PRO A 94 11.95 -14.24 -25.83
CA PRO A 94 11.69 -13.14 -24.91
C PRO A 94 10.60 -12.22 -25.47
N ILE A 95 9.58 -11.92 -24.64
CA ILE A 95 8.46 -11.05 -25.00
C ILE A 95 8.39 -9.79 -24.13
N TYR A 96 9.02 -9.81 -22.96
CA TYR A 96 9.03 -8.67 -22.04
C TYR A 96 10.26 -8.71 -21.13
N ARG A 97 10.74 -7.54 -20.73
CA ARG A 97 11.85 -7.40 -19.77
C ARG A 97 11.58 -6.21 -18.85
N SER A 98 11.77 -6.41 -17.56
CA SER A 98 11.71 -5.37 -16.53
C SER A 98 13.09 -5.22 -15.89
N GLY A 99 13.65 -4.01 -15.97
CA GLY A 99 15.01 -3.73 -15.49
C GLY A 99 16.13 -4.27 -16.39
N ASN A 100 17.37 -4.19 -15.89
CA ASN A 100 18.55 -4.68 -16.61
C ASN A 100 19.13 -5.93 -15.91
N PRO A 101 18.97 -7.13 -16.49
CA PRO A 101 19.54 -8.36 -15.93
C PRO A 101 21.06 -8.45 -16.11
N ASP A 102 21.71 -7.53 -16.80
CA ASP A 102 23.16 -7.50 -16.97
C ASP A 102 23.84 -6.48 -16.04
N SER A 103 23.07 -5.67 -15.30
CA SER A 103 23.64 -4.71 -14.35
C SER A 103 24.14 -5.44 -13.09
N ALA A 104 25.34 -5.08 -12.64
CA ALA A 104 25.89 -5.49 -11.35
C ALA A 104 25.19 -4.80 -10.16
N HIS A 105 24.41 -3.76 -10.43
CA HIS A 105 23.65 -3.02 -9.41
C HIS A 105 22.16 -3.29 -9.60
N PHE A 106 21.53 -3.83 -8.55
CA PHE A 106 20.10 -4.07 -8.50
C PHE A 106 19.40 -2.82 -7.99
N THR A 107 18.80 -2.06 -8.90
CA THR A 107 17.93 -0.94 -8.52
C THR A 107 16.53 -1.46 -8.22
N TYR A 108 15.98 -1.08 -7.07
CA TYR A 108 14.61 -1.42 -6.70
C TYR A 108 13.62 -0.76 -7.69
N PRO A 109 12.79 -1.53 -8.43
CA PRO A 109 11.92 -0.96 -9.46
C PRO A 109 10.66 -0.28 -8.90
N GLY A 110 10.37 -0.43 -7.60
CA GLY A 110 9.22 0.19 -6.96
C GLY A 110 7.94 -0.64 -6.97
N ALA A 111 8.03 -1.97 -7.10
CA ALA A 111 6.88 -2.88 -7.03
C ALA A 111 5.75 -2.63 -8.07
N PRO A 112 6.03 -2.28 -9.34
CA PRO A 112 4.95 -2.07 -10.30
C PRO A 112 4.17 -3.36 -10.59
N TRP A 113 2.89 -3.20 -10.93
CA TRP A 113 2.18 -4.25 -11.65
C TRP A 113 2.57 -4.22 -13.13
N HIS A 114 2.45 -5.35 -13.81
CA HIS A 114 2.77 -5.49 -15.22
C HIS A 114 1.61 -6.11 -16.01
N LEU A 115 1.28 -5.50 -17.16
CA LEU A 115 0.38 -6.05 -18.16
C LEU A 115 1.18 -6.32 -19.43
N ILE A 116 1.44 -7.59 -19.72
CA ILE A 116 2.32 -8.03 -20.81
C ILE A 116 1.48 -8.66 -21.91
N GLN A 117 1.53 -8.10 -23.12
CA GLN A 117 0.75 -8.62 -24.25
C GLN A 117 1.30 -9.99 -24.69
N LEU A 118 0.42 -11.00 -24.74
CA LEU A 118 0.76 -12.36 -25.17
C LEU A 118 0.45 -12.56 -26.66
N GLN A 119 1.20 -11.89 -27.53
CA GLN A 119 0.96 -11.92 -28.98
C GLN A 119 1.07 -13.36 -29.51
N SER A 120 0.01 -13.82 -30.20
CA SER A 120 -0.07 -15.17 -30.79
C SER A 120 0.03 -16.35 -29.81
N ALA A 121 -0.14 -16.12 -28.52
CA ALA A 121 -0.14 -17.19 -27.52
C ALA A 121 -1.33 -18.12 -27.69
N ARG A 122 -1.11 -19.41 -27.48
CA ARG A 122 -2.11 -20.48 -27.52
C ARG A 122 -2.19 -21.17 -26.15
N PRO A 123 -3.33 -21.79 -25.82
CA PRO A 123 -3.40 -22.71 -24.68
C PRO A 123 -2.28 -23.75 -24.76
N SER A 124 -1.71 -24.10 -23.61
CA SER A 124 -0.57 -25.01 -23.46
C SER A 124 0.79 -24.51 -23.98
N ASP A 125 0.90 -23.29 -24.49
CA ASP A 125 2.21 -22.67 -24.70
C ASP A 125 2.98 -22.56 -23.39
N LEU A 126 4.31 -22.66 -23.46
CA LEU A 126 5.19 -22.54 -22.30
C LEU A 126 5.46 -21.06 -22.03
N ILE A 127 5.12 -20.59 -20.83
CA ILE A 127 5.53 -19.27 -20.33
C ILE A 127 6.64 -19.46 -19.32
N GLU A 128 7.69 -18.65 -19.42
CA GLU A 128 8.86 -18.70 -18.55
C GLU A 128 9.10 -17.30 -17.94
N LEU A 129 9.27 -17.23 -16.62
CA LEU A 129 9.70 -16.04 -15.89
C LEU A 129 11.12 -16.29 -15.39
N HIS A 130 12.06 -15.51 -15.90
CA HIS A 130 13.45 -15.54 -15.48
C HIS A 130 13.65 -14.39 -14.51
N VAL A 131 13.66 -14.68 -13.21
CA VAL A 131 13.68 -13.69 -12.14
C VAL A 131 15.05 -13.67 -11.48
N ARG A 132 15.60 -12.48 -11.27
CA ARG A 132 16.84 -12.29 -10.53
C ARG A 132 16.60 -11.32 -9.38
N SER A 133 16.55 -11.85 -8.15
CA SER A 133 16.46 -11.03 -6.93
C SER A 133 17.81 -10.97 -6.23
N ALA A 134 18.08 -9.86 -5.57
CA ALA A 134 19.17 -9.74 -4.60
C ALA A 134 18.66 -9.78 -3.14
N HIS A 135 17.36 -10.01 -2.91
CA HIS A 135 16.69 -9.83 -1.62
C HIS A 135 15.82 -11.04 -1.25
N VAL A 136 15.43 -11.15 0.02
CA VAL A 136 14.71 -12.31 0.61
C VAL A 136 13.35 -12.60 -0.04
N ASN A 137 12.76 -11.61 -0.72
CA ASN A 137 11.55 -11.80 -1.52
C ASN A 137 11.95 -12.00 -2.99
N LEU A 138 11.33 -12.98 -3.63
CA LEU A 138 11.60 -13.34 -5.02
C LEU A 138 10.32 -13.82 -5.70
N GLY A 139 10.06 -13.28 -6.89
CA GLY A 139 8.99 -13.69 -7.76
C GLY A 139 7.80 -12.73 -7.75
N VAL A 140 6.61 -13.25 -8.04
CA VAL A 140 5.39 -12.46 -8.19
C VAL A 140 4.60 -12.47 -6.90
N LEU A 141 4.43 -11.29 -6.29
CA LEU A 141 3.51 -11.10 -5.18
C LEU A 141 2.09 -10.98 -5.75
N GLY A 142 1.33 -12.08 -5.69
CA GLY A 142 0.01 -12.23 -6.31
C GLY A 142 -0.11 -13.55 -7.07
N VAL A 143 -1.27 -13.80 -7.69
CA VAL A 143 -1.46 -14.95 -8.59
C VAL A 143 -1.34 -14.46 -10.03
N PRO A 144 -0.32 -14.89 -10.80
CA PRO A 144 -0.25 -14.58 -12.22
C PRO A 144 -1.51 -15.05 -12.94
N ALA A 145 -2.06 -14.21 -13.80
CA ALA A 145 -3.30 -14.51 -14.51
C ALA A 145 -3.28 -14.04 -15.96
N ILE A 146 -4.00 -14.75 -16.81
CA ILE A 146 -4.33 -14.29 -18.16
C ILE A 146 -5.60 -13.45 -18.09
N VAL A 147 -5.54 -12.25 -18.63
CA VAL A 147 -6.60 -11.25 -18.51
C VAL A 147 -6.92 -10.62 -19.86
N SER A 148 -8.17 -10.16 -20.02
CA SER A 148 -8.55 -9.21 -21.06
C SER A 148 -8.20 -7.79 -20.62
N TYR A 149 -7.50 -7.03 -21.46
CA TYR A 149 -7.05 -5.67 -21.11
C TYR A 149 -8.18 -4.77 -20.60
N ARG A 150 -9.29 -4.69 -21.35
CA ARG A 150 -10.40 -3.79 -21.03
C ARG A 150 -11.14 -4.21 -19.76
N GLU A 151 -11.41 -5.50 -19.61
CA GLU A 151 -12.11 -6.03 -18.45
C GLU A 151 -11.28 -5.87 -17.18
N HIS A 152 -9.97 -6.14 -17.28
CA HIS A 152 -9.04 -6.01 -16.17
C HIS A 152 -8.86 -4.55 -15.74
N LEU A 153 -8.70 -3.61 -16.67
CA LEU A 153 -8.67 -2.19 -16.32
C LEU A 153 -9.98 -1.75 -15.64
N GLY A 154 -11.13 -2.16 -16.18
CA GLY A 154 -12.42 -1.89 -15.54
C GLY A 154 -12.52 -2.48 -14.12
N ALA A 155 -11.99 -3.69 -13.91
CA ALA A 155 -11.93 -4.31 -12.59
C ALA A 155 -11.01 -3.52 -11.64
N MET A 156 -9.83 -3.11 -12.11
CA MET A 156 -8.88 -2.30 -11.34
C MET A 156 -9.52 -0.99 -10.84
N PHE A 157 -10.22 -0.26 -11.72
CA PHE A 157 -10.94 0.96 -11.31
C PHE A 157 -12.04 0.68 -10.29
N ARG A 158 -12.77 -0.44 -10.40
CA ARG A 158 -13.80 -0.83 -9.43
C ARG A 158 -13.19 -1.21 -8.09
N THR A 159 -12.08 -1.95 -8.09
CA THR A 159 -11.36 -2.36 -6.89
C THR A 159 -10.74 -1.17 -6.17
N ASP A 160 -10.31 -0.12 -6.87
CA ASP A 160 -9.74 1.08 -6.27
C ASP A 160 -10.77 2.21 -6.04
N ALA A 161 -12.03 2.05 -6.46
CA ALA A 161 -13.02 3.13 -6.49
C ALA A 161 -13.22 3.82 -5.13
N ASP A 162 -13.29 3.05 -4.05
CA ASP A 162 -13.43 3.57 -2.70
C ASP A 162 -12.18 4.35 -2.25
N ARG A 163 -10.98 3.83 -2.51
CA ARG A 163 -9.72 4.53 -2.22
C ARG A 163 -9.58 5.82 -3.03
N ILE A 164 -9.97 5.81 -4.31
CA ILE A 164 -9.98 7.01 -5.17
C ILE A 164 -10.94 8.05 -4.61
N PHE A 165 -12.16 7.65 -4.24
CA PHE A 165 -13.16 8.55 -3.67
C PHE A 165 -12.68 9.17 -2.35
N VAL A 166 -12.17 8.34 -1.43
CA VAL A 166 -11.70 8.78 -0.12
C VAL A 166 -10.47 9.69 -0.26
N SER A 167 -9.48 9.31 -1.06
CA SER A 167 -8.27 10.12 -1.28
C SER A 167 -8.61 11.48 -1.90
N SER A 168 -9.47 11.51 -2.92
CA SER A 168 -9.91 12.76 -3.55
C SER A 168 -10.64 13.67 -2.58
N THR A 169 -11.51 13.09 -1.72
CA THR A 169 -12.24 13.84 -0.68
C THR A 169 -11.28 14.43 0.35
N LEU A 170 -10.32 13.64 0.85
CA LEU A 170 -9.33 14.09 1.82
C LEU A 170 -8.40 15.16 1.25
N LEU A 171 -7.97 15.02 -0.01
CA LEU A 171 -7.18 16.04 -0.70
C LEU A 171 -7.97 17.34 -0.85
N PHE A 172 -9.24 17.27 -1.24
CA PHE A 172 -10.10 18.43 -1.35
C PHE A 172 -10.28 19.15 -0.01
N ILE A 173 -10.63 18.42 1.05
CA ILE A 173 -10.74 18.96 2.42
C ILE A 173 -9.41 19.58 2.85
N GLY A 174 -8.29 18.87 2.60
CA GLY A 174 -6.97 19.32 3.00
C GLY A 174 -6.56 20.64 2.35
N ILE A 175 -6.71 20.73 1.03
CA ILE A 175 -6.43 21.95 0.26
C ILE A 175 -7.34 23.09 0.72
N PHE A 176 -8.63 22.82 0.93
CA PHE A 176 -9.58 23.81 1.42
C PHE A 176 -9.18 24.36 2.79
N LEU A 177 -8.86 23.50 3.76
CA LEU A 177 -8.44 23.91 5.10
C LEU A 177 -7.11 24.67 5.11
N ILE A 178 -6.15 24.29 4.26
CA ILE A 178 -4.90 25.04 4.08
C ILE A 178 -5.20 26.43 3.51
N GLY A 179 -6.01 26.52 2.45
CA GLY A 179 -6.41 27.79 1.86
C GLY A 179 -7.11 28.71 2.86
N LEU A 180 -8.04 28.17 3.66
CA LEU A 180 -8.73 28.88 4.72
C LEU A 180 -7.75 29.41 5.79
N ALA A 181 -6.84 28.56 6.26
CA ALA A 181 -5.87 28.93 7.29
C ALA A 181 -4.90 30.03 6.80
N LEU A 182 -4.52 30.00 5.53
CA LEU A 182 -3.68 31.04 4.91
C LEU A 182 -4.45 32.36 4.69
N ALA A 183 -5.75 32.29 4.40
CA ALA A 183 -6.59 33.46 4.18
C ALA A 183 -6.95 34.23 5.47
N ILE A 184 -7.23 33.54 6.58
CA ILE A 184 -7.83 34.15 7.80
C ILE A 184 -6.79 34.51 8.90
N ARG A 185 -5.48 34.27 8.70
CA ARG A 185 -4.36 34.55 9.64
C ARG A 185 -4.37 33.72 10.95
N ARG A 186 -3.37 34.00 11.83
CA ARG A 186 -2.80 33.21 12.97
C ARG A 186 -3.76 32.39 13.85
N GLU A 187 -5.02 32.78 13.99
CA GLU A 187 -6.00 32.10 14.85
C GLU A 187 -6.41 30.73 14.29
N TYR A 188 -6.29 30.54 12.97
CA TYR A 188 -6.61 29.29 12.27
C TYR A 188 -5.37 28.42 12.04
N ALA A 189 -4.26 28.68 12.73
CA ALA A 189 -3.02 27.94 12.55
C ALA A 189 -3.17 26.44 12.83
N ALA A 190 -4.18 26.00 13.58
CA ALA A 190 -4.50 24.58 13.76
C ALA A 190 -5.06 23.95 12.46
N PHE A 191 -5.92 24.64 11.73
CA PHE A 191 -6.50 24.17 10.47
C PHE A 191 -5.45 23.92 9.38
N LEU A 192 -4.33 24.65 9.40
CA LEU A 192 -3.20 24.38 8.51
C LEU A 192 -2.68 22.94 8.68
N TYR A 193 -2.54 22.46 9.91
CA TYR A 193 -2.00 21.12 10.19
C TYR A 193 -3.05 20.03 10.05
N LEU A 194 -4.33 20.35 10.30
CA LEU A 194 -5.42 19.46 9.94
C LEU A 194 -5.49 19.27 8.42
N GLY A 195 -5.39 20.36 7.66
CA GLY A 195 -5.36 20.31 6.21
C GLY A 195 -4.14 19.57 5.66
N LEU A 196 -2.96 19.80 6.25
CA LEU A 196 -1.75 19.02 5.94
C LEU A 196 -1.94 17.52 6.24
N PHE A 197 -2.50 17.17 7.40
CA PHE A 197 -2.82 15.79 7.73
C PHE A 197 -3.76 15.17 6.68
N SER A 198 -4.84 15.85 6.30
CA SER A 198 -5.78 15.37 5.29
C SER A 198 -5.12 15.19 3.92
N CYS A 199 -4.26 16.13 3.50
CA CYS A 199 -3.49 16.01 2.27
C CYS A 199 -2.53 14.81 2.30
N LEU A 200 -1.81 14.60 3.41
CA LEU A 200 -0.88 13.46 3.55
C LEU A 200 -1.63 12.13 3.56
N MET A 201 -2.75 12.03 4.28
CA MET A 201 -3.60 10.83 4.25
C MET A 201 -4.14 10.56 2.85
N GLY A 202 -4.68 11.57 2.17
CA GLY A 202 -5.21 11.43 0.82
C GLY A 202 -4.14 11.00 -0.18
N THR A 203 -2.94 11.60 -0.09
CA THR A 203 -1.79 11.26 -0.95
C THR A 203 -1.29 9.83 -0.69
N TRP A 204 -1.19 9.42 0.58
CA TRP A 204 -0.84 8.06 0.93
C TRP A 204 -1.85 7.05 0.38
N ILE A 205 -3.15 7.25 0.64
CA ILE A 205 -4.22 6.37 0.15
C ILE A 205 -4.17 6.27 -1.37
N PHE A 206 -4.01 7.40 -2.08
CA PHE A 206 -3.87 7.41 -3.52
C PHE A 206 -2.64 6.63 -3.98
N GLY A 207 -1.51 6.78 -3.29
CA GLY A 207 -0.27 6.02 -3.51
C GLY A 207 -0.43 4.50 -3.37
N THR A 208 -1.42 4.03 -2.59
CA THR A 208 -1.72 2.58 -2.47
C THR A 208 -2.61 2.02 -3.59
N THR A 209 -3.13 2.86 -4.49
CA THR A 209 -3.99 2.42 -5.61
C THR A 209 -3.16 1.82 -6.75
N HIS A 210 -3.75 0.94 -7.54
CA HIS A 210 -3.17 0.40 -8.76
C HIS A 210 -3.28 1.41 -9.91
N VAL A 211 -4.37 2.20 -9.96
CA VAL A 211 -4.63 3.18 -11.02
C VAL A 211 -3.56 4.27 -11.16
N LYS A 212 -2.77 4.55 -10.12
CA LYS A 212 -1.69 5.56 -10.16
C LYS A 212 -0.68 5.32 -11.29
N GLN A 213 -0.40 4.06 -11.61
CA GLN A 213 0.56 3.69 -12.65
C GLN A 213 0.00 3.93 -14.06
N LEU A 214 -1.33 3.97 -14.22
CA LEU A 214 -1.98 4.36 -15.47
C LEU A 214 -1.86 5.86 -15.72
N LEU A 215 -1.86 6.68 -14.67
CA LEU A 215 -1.68 8.13 -14.79
C LEU A 215 -0.25 8.47 -15.18
N TRP A 216 0.72 7.85 -14.50
CA TRP A 216 2.13 8.02 -14.81
C TRP A 216 2.92 6.78 -14.42
N ASN A 217 3.58 6.15 -15.41
CA ASN A 217 4.39 4.97 -15.21
C ASN A 217 5.76 5.31 -14.59
N ALA A 218 5.74 5.75 -13.33
CA ALA A 218 6.91 6.07 -12.52
C ALA A 218 6.81 5.39 -11.13
N PRO A 219 6.90 4.04 -11.06
CA PRO A 219 6.61 3.27 -9.83
C PRO A 219 7.48 3.67 -8.64
N ILE A 220 8.78 3.92 -8.88
CA ILE A 220 9.70 4.37 -7.83
C ILE A 220 9.27 5.73 -7.26
N PHE A 221 8.87 6.68 -8.11
CA PHE A 221 8.39 8.00 -7.70
C PHE A 221 7.15 7.86 -6.81
N TRP A 222 6.17 7.07 -7.26
CA TRP A 222 4.96 6.81 -6.48
C TRP A 222 5.26 6.16 -5.13
N LYS A 223 6.23 5.25 -5.05
CA LYS A 223 6.66 4.65 -3.78
C LYS A 223 7.26 5.68 -2.82
N TYR A 224 8.10 6.59 -3.30
CA TYR A 224 8.64 7.68 -2.46
C TYR A 224 7.54 8.61 -1.95
N ILE A 225 6.58 8.97 -2.81
CA ILE A 225 5.41 9.79 -2.42
C ILE A 225 4.54 9.08 -1.39
N GLU A 226 4.22 7.79 -1.60
CA GLU A 226 3.43 6.96 -0.69
C GLU A 226 4.07 6.92 0.71
N TYR A 227 5.35 6.60 0.80
CA TYR A 227 6.07 6.42 2.07
C TYR A 227 6.35 7.76 2.77
N THR A 228 6.70 8.80 2.02
CA THR A 228 6.92 10.13 2.61
C THR A 228 5.62 10.67 3.20
N SER A 229 4.51 10.51 2.47
CA SER A 229 3.19 10.88 2.96
C SER A 229 2.84 10.09 4.22
N LEU A 230 3.06 8.77 4.19
CA LEU A 230 2.84 7.89 5.33
C LEU A 230 3.61 8.35 6.58
N TYR A 231 4.90 8.66 6.42
CA TYR A 231 5.79 8.96 7.54
C TYR A 231 5.55 10.33 8.16
N LEU A 232 4.99 11.27 7.40
CA LEU A 232 4.65 12.61 7.87
C LEU A 232 3.26 12.72 8.52
N ILE A 233 2.36 11.74 8.35
CA ILE A 233 1.02 11.75 8.97
C ILE A 233 1.10 11.99 10.49
N PRO A 234 1.94 11.27 11.26
CA PRO A 234 2.02 11.47 12.71
C PRO A 234 2.56 12.84 13.10
N VAL A 235 3.42 13.43 12.26
CA VAL A 235 3.94 14.80 12.44
C VAL A 235 2.79 15.80 12.33
N ALA A 236 2.01 15.73 11.25
CA ALA A 236 0.91 16.65 11.01
C ALA A 236 -0.13 16.60 12.14
N ILE A 237 -0.54 15.38 12.55
CA ILE A 237 -1.54 15.24 13.59
C ILE A 237 -1.03 15.63 14.99
N ALA A 238 0.23 15.34 15.31
CA ALA A 238 0.81 15.73 16.59
C ALA A 238 0.96 17.25 16.70
N VAL A 239 1.30 17.95 15.60
CA VAL A 239 1.37 19.41 15.61
C VAL A 239 -0.01 20.04 15.64
N PHE A 240 -1.00 19.46 14.94
CA PHE A 240 -2.40 19.88 15.06
C PHE A 240 -2.86 19.86 16.52
N LEU A 241 -2.68 18.73 17.22
CA LEU A 241 -3.05 18.63 18.63
C LEU A 241 -2.30 19.62 19.53
N GLN A 242 -1.02 19.90 19.26
CA GLN A 242 -0.26 20.88 20.05
C GLN A 242 -0.87 22.28 19.98
N LYS A 243 -1.49 22.63 18.84
CA LYS A 243 -2.14 23.92 18.63
C LYS A 243 -3.57 23.95 19.17
N THR A 244 -4.28 22.82 19.15
CA THR A 244 -5.66 22.75 19.62
C THR A 244 -5.77 22.60 21.13
N ILE A 245 -4.88 21.82 21.77
CA ILE A 245 -4.96 21.51 23.20
C ILE A 245 -4.05 22.47 24.01
N GLN A 246 -4.66 23.16 24.98
CA GLN A 246 -4.02 24.16 25.84
C GLN A 246 -3.49 23.58 27.17
N ARG A 247 -2.79 22.43 27.13
CA ARG A 247 -2.35 21.71 28.34
C ARG A 247 -0.84 21.42 28.39
N LYS A 248 -0.33 21.16 29.60
CA LYS A 248 1.10 21.04 29.95
C LYS A 248 1.86 19.87 29.29
N SER A 249 1.20 18.83 28.78
CA SER A 249 1.86 17.65 28.18
C SER A 249 2.29 17.81 26.73
N ARG A 250 2.45 19.04 26.23
CA ARG A 250 3.01 19.33 24.89
C ARG A 250 4.38 18.69 24.64
N LYS A 251 5.16 18.39 25.68
CA LYS A 251 6.47 17.72 25.55
C LYS A 251 6.37 16.35 24.84
N TYR A 252 5.31 15.58 25.09
CA TYR A 252 5.13 14.25 24.47
C TYR A 252 4.72 14.38 23.01
N LEU A 253 3.83 15.32 22.67
CA LEU A 253 3.48 15.60 21.28
C LEU A 253 4.68 16.14 20.48
N ARG A 254 5.51 16.99 21.11
CA ARG A 254 6.78 17.43 20.51
C ARG A 254 7.75 16.28 20.29
N PHE A 255 7.84 15.35 21.24
CA PHE A 255 8.65 14.15 21.09
C PHE A 255 8.17 13.31 19.90
N ILE A 256 6.86 13.04 19.79
CA ILE A 256 6.28 12.32 18.63
C ILE A 256 6.59 13.05 17.32
N THR A 257 6.39 14.37 17.30
CA THR A 257 6.67 15.20 16.12
C THR A 257 8.13 15.08 15.69
N PHE A 258 9.05 15.26 16.64
CA PHE A 258 10.48 15.23 16.37
C PHE A 258 10.96 13.84 15.98
N SER A 259 10.49 12.78 16.67
CA SER A 259 10.88 11.41 16.36
C SER A 259 10.46 10.99 14.96
N HIS A 260 9.24 11.32 14.54
CA HIS A 260 8.75 11.01 13.19
C HIS A 260 9.40 11.86 12.11
N LEU A 261 9.67 13.14 12.39
CA LEU A 261 10.37 14.00 11.45
C LEU A 261 11.81 13.52 11.25
N LEU A 262 12.52 13.21 12.33
CA LEU A 262 13.87 12.66 12.29
C LEU A 262 13.88 11.31 11.57
N PHE A 263 12.92 10.43 11.86
CA PHE A 263 12.76 9.15 11.18
C PHE A 263 12.54 9.35 9.68
N THR A 264 11.63 10.26 9.28
CA THR A 264 11.34 10.53 7.88
C THR A 264 12.58 11.02 7.14
N ILE A 265 13.30 11.98 7.71
CA ILE A 265 14.53 12.52 7.11
C ILE A 265 15.58 11.40 6.99
N ALA A 266 15.83 10.64 8.07
CA ALA A 266 16.81 9.56 8.05
C ALA A 266 16.46 8.46 7.05
N ALA A 267 15.19 8.01 7.02
CA ALA A 267 14.71 6.98 6.11
C ALA A 267 14.82 7.42 4.64
N LEU A 268 14.45 8.67 4.33
CA LEU A 268 14.57 9.21 2.96
C LEU A 268 16.02 9.41 2.56
N SER A 269 16.88 9.94 3.45
CA SER A 269 18.30 10.08 3.16
C SER A 269 18.95 8.73 2.86
N LEU A 270 18.71 7.72 3.70
CA LEU A 270 19.25 6.36 3.50
C LEU A 270 18.71 5.68 2.24
N ALA A 271 17.45 5.93 1.89
CA ALA A 271 16.83 5.38 0.69
C ALA A 271 17.36 6.06 -0.59
N LEU A 272 17.51 7.39 -0.58
CA LEU A 272 18.01 8.16 -1.72
C LEU A 272 19.50 7.92 -1.99
N THR A 273 20.30 7.62 -0.97
CA THR A 273 21.70 7.18 -1.14
C THR A 273 21.82 5.72 -1.59
N GLY A 274 20.71 4.99 -1.71
CA GLY A 274 20.68 3.58 -2.08
C GLY A 274 21.21 2.64 -0.98
N THR A 275 21.41 3.14 0.25
CA THR A 275 21.92 2.34 1.37
C THR A 275 20.89 1.31 1.82
N VAL A 276 19.61 1.66 1.78
CA VAL A 276 18.49 0.76 2.09
C VAL A 276 17.38 0.95 1.07
N ARG A 277 16.50 -0.05 0.90
CA ARG A 277 15.25 0.17 0.14
C ARG A 277 14.28 0.97 1.01
N ILE A 278 13.50 1.86 0.41
CA ILE A 278 12.48 2.59 1.19
C ILE A 278 11.48 1.64 1.86
N THR A 279 11.17 0.51 1.22
CA THR A 279 10.25 -0.50 1.76
C THR A 279 10.75 -1.18 3.04
N THR A 280 12.07 -1.38 3.20
CA THR A 280 12.63 -1.98 4.42
C THR A 280 12.52 -1.06 5.63
N THR A 281 12.30 0.24 5.41
CA THR A 281 12.07 1.20 6.51
C THR A 281 10.65 1.14 7.07
N LEU A 282 9.73 0.41 6.44
CA LEU A 282 8.33 0.32 6.91
C LEU A 282 8.22 -0.37 8.26
N LEU A 283 8.98 -1.45 8.48
CA LEU A 283 8.94 -2.20 9.72
C LEU A 283 9.38 -1.37 10.95
N PRO A 284 10.55 -0.68 10.94
CA PRO A 284 10.91 0.20 12.05
C PRO A 284 9.94 1.38 12.19
N PHE A 285 9.36 1.87 11.10
CA PHE A 285 8.29 2.87 11.16
C PHE A 285 7.05 2.36 11.91
N ASN A 286 6.59 1.14 11.62
CA ASN A 286 5.42 0.55 12.27
C ASN A 286 5.59 0.44 13.79
N TYR A 287 6.78 0.08 14.28
CA TYR A 287 7.06 0.06 15.72
C TYR A 287 6.99 1.47 16.34
N LEU A 288 7.58 2.47 15.68
CA LEU A 288 7.54 3.86 16.12
C LEU A 288 6.11 4.43 16.12
N MET A 289 5.33 4.08 15.09
CA MET A 289 3.93 4.45 14.93
C MET A 289 3.08 3.83 16.04
N LEU A 290 3.20 2.52 16.32
CA LEU A 290 2.48 1.84 17.40
C LEU A 290 2.75 2.49 18.76
N PHE A 291 4.03 2.74 19.07
CA PHE A 291 4.41 3.43 20.30
C PHE A 291 3.75 4.82 20.41
N SER A 292 3.70 5.54 19.29
CA SER A 292 3.11 6.87 19.24
C SER A 292 1.59 6.85 19.35
N MET A 293 0.92 5.86 18.75
CA MET A 293 -0.52 5.66 18.89
C MET A 293 -0.91 5.35 20.33
N ILE A 294 -0.15 4.48 21.03
CA ILE A 294 -0.37 4.18 22.45
C ILE A 294 -0.20 5.45 23.28
N THR A 295 0.88 6.20 23.05
CA THR A 295 1.15 7.46 23.75
C THR A 295 0.03 8.48 23.48
N PHE A 296 -0.42 8.61 22.24
CA PHE A 296 -1.46 9.52 21.81
C PHE A 296 -2.80 9.20 22.48
N LEU A 297 -3.19 7.92 22.49
CA LEU A 297 -4.41 7.46 23.14
C LEU A 297 -4.37 7.71 24.66
N ALA A 298 -3.24 7.42 25.31
CA ALA A 298 -3.06 7.67 26.74
C ALA A 298 -3.19 9.16 27.09
N LEU A 299 -2.64 10.05 26.25
CA LEU A 299 -2.77 11.50 26.42
C LEU A 299 -4.21 11.97 26.25
N LEU A 300 -4.93 11.49 25.22
CA LEU A 300 -6.34 11.85 25.00
C LEU A 300 -7.23 11.40 26.15
N ILE A 301 -7.04 10.17 26.67
CA ILE A 301 -7.76 9.66 27.83
C ILE A 301 -7.47 10.51 29.06
N TYR A 302 -6.19 10.82 29.31
CA TYR A 302 -5.77 11.66 30.42
C TYR A 302 -6.42 13.06 30.36
N TRP A 303 -6.37 13.72 29.20
CA TRP A 303 -6.97 15.05 29.04
C TRP A 303 -8.50 15.05 29.10
N ASN A 304 -9.16 14.03 28.55
CA ASN A 304 -10.60 13.88 28.70
C ASN A 304 -11.00 13.71 30.18
N ARG A 305 -10.23 12.96 30.98
CA ARG A 305 -10.44 12.84 32.43
C ARG A 305 -10.20 14.15 33.18
N MET A 306 -9.34 15.03 32.66
CA MET A 306 -9.12 16.38 33.18
C MET A 306 -10.18 17.41 32.72
N GLY A 307 -11.23 16.97 32.02
CA GLY A 307 -12.33 17.82 31.58
C GLY A 307 -12.07 18.62 30.31
N ASP A 308 -11.07 18.25 29.50
CA ASP A 308 -10.80 18.93 28.23
C ASP A 308 -11.79 18.48 27.14
N HIS A 309 -12.71 19.37 26.76
CA HIS A 309 -13.73 19.10 25.76
C HIS A 309 -13.14 18.81 24.38
N ALA A 310 -12.06 19.48 23.98
CA ALA A 310 -11.41 19.22 22.71
C ALA A 310 -10.85 17.78 22.68
N ALA A 311 -10.15 17.37 23.75
CA ALA A 311 -9.62 16.01 23.86
C ALA A 311 -10.71 14.92 23.77
N ARG A 312 -11.93 15.21 24.25
CA ARG A 312 -13.07 14.29 24.13
C ARG A 312 -13.49 14.06 22.67
N TYR A 313 -13.63 15.13 21.89
CA TYR A 313 -13.96 15.03 20.47
C TYR A 313 -12.86 14.29 19.70
N PHE A 314 -11.59 14.59 19.99
CA PHE A 314 -10.47 13.86 19.43
C PHE A 314 -10.47 12.38 19.77
N LEU A 315 -10.75 12.03 21.03
CA LEU A 315 -10.81 10.65 21.46
C LEU A 315 -11.85 9.88 20.65
N TYR A 316 -13.08 10.40 20.55
CA TYR A 316 -14.14 9.73 19.80
C TYR A 316 -13.89 9.68 18.29
N GLY A 317 -13.39 10.76 17.70
CA GLY A 317 -13.02 10.78 16.28
C GLY A 317 -11.91 9.78 15.96
N SER A 318 -10.90 9.67 16.84
CA SER A 318 -9.70 8.85 16.60
C SER A 318 -9.91 7.35 16.78
N LEU A 319 -11.00 6.90 17.42
CA LEU A 319 -11.25 5.48 17.65
C LEU A 319 -11.24 4.67 16.35
N PHE A 320 -11.97 5.13 15.32
CA PHE A 320 -12.00 4.44 14.04
C PHE A 320 -10.64 4.44 13.34
N LEU A 321 -9.94 5.57 13.35
CA LEU A 321 -8.60 5.69 12.78
C LEU A 321 -7.62 4.71 13.45
N ILE A 322 -7.62 4.66 14.79
CA ILE A 322 -6.71 3.80 15.57
C ILE A 322 -7.03 2.33 15.33
N ILE A 323 -8.31 1.94 15.36
CA ILE A 323 -8.70 0.54 15.15
C ILE A 323 -8.25 0.04 13.78
N PHE A 324 -8.50 0.82 12.71
CA PHE A 324 -8.11 0.41 11.37
C PHE A 324 -6.59 0.48 11.13
N ALA A 325 -5.90 1.48 11.71
CA ALA A 325 -4.45 1.54 11.62
C ALA A 325 -3.77 0.38 12.37
N VAL A 326 -4.26 -0.01 13.55
CA VAL A 326 -3.77 -1.21 14.26
C VAL A 326 -4.02 -2.47 13.44
N HIS A 327 -5.22 -2.63 12.87
CA HIS A 327 -5.51 -3.75 11.98
C HIS A 327 -4.52 -3.85 10.82
N ASP A 328 -4.27 -2.75 10.12
CA ASP A 328 -3.37 -2.73 8.97
C ASP A 328 -1.90 -2.99 9.37
N ILE A 329 -1.46 -2.49 10.53
CA ILE A 329 -0.13 -2.80 11.06
C ILE A 329 -0.01 -4.28 11.44
N LEU A 330 -1.03 -4.85 12.10
CA LEU A 330 -1.01 -6.27 12.47
C LEU A 330 -1.05 -7.18 11.23
N ALA A 331 -1.79 -6.81 10.19
CA ALA A 331 -1.77 -7.51 8.91
C ALA A 331 -0.39 -7.42 8.24
N ASN A 332 0.29 -6.27 8.34
CA ASN A 332 1.66 -6.10 7.82
C ASN A 332 2.72 -6.89 8.62
N LEU A 333 2.46 -7.18 9.89
CA LEU A 333 3.31 -8.04 10.74
C LEU A 333 3.01 -9.53 10.57
N ASP A 334 2.20 -9.91 9.56
CA ASP A 334 1.74 -11.28 9.31
C ASP A 334 0.98 -11.93 10.49
N LEU A 335 0.44 -11.12 11.41
CA LEU A 335 -0.31 -11.60 12.56
C LEU A 335 -1.79 -11.85 12.24
N ILE A 336 -2.31 -11.23 11.18
CA ILE A 336 -3.70 -11.34 10.72
C ILE A 336 -3.71 -11.46 9.18
N ALA A 337 -4.69 -12.20 8.63
CA ALA A 337 -4.86 -12.31 7.19
C ALA A 337 -5.11 -10.95 6.52
N TRP A 338 -4.24 -10.58 5.59
CA TRP A 338 -4.32 -9.32 4.86
C TRP A 338 -5.31 -9.41 3.69
N ASN A 339 -6.59 -9.15 3.96
CA ASN A 339 -7.63 -9.20 2.91
C ASN A 339 -7.81 -7.85 2.20
N ARG A 340 -7.75 -6.72 2.94
CA ARG A 340 -7.81 -5.36 2.38
C ARG A 340 -7.39 -4.35 3.45
N ALA A 341 -6.68 -3.30 3.09
CA ALA A 341 -6.36 -2.21 4.02
C ALA A 341 -7.62 -1.39 4.32
N PHE A 342 -7.97 -1.20 5.59
CA PHE A 342 -9.19 -0.48 5.99
C PHE A 342 -8.92 0.92 6.56
N SER A 343 -7.65 1.31 6.73
CA SER A 343 -7.26 2.62 7.31
C SER A 343 -7.86 3.84 6.62
N HIS A 344 -8.19 3.72 5.33
CA HIS A 344 -8.78 4.81 4.55
C HIS A 344 -10.17 5.23 5.08
N TRP A 345 -11.00 4.29 5.53
CA TRP A 345 -12.30 4.62 6.14
C TRP A 345 -12.15 5.29 7.51
N GLY A 346 -11.17 4.86 8.31
CA GLY A 346 -10.82 5.49 9.57
C GLY A 346 -10.34 6.93 9.40
N ALA A 347 -9.54 7.18 8.37
CA ALA A 347 -9.04 8.50 8.01
C ALA A 347 -10.15 9.50 7.67
N LEU A 348 -11.12 9.05 6.85
CA LEU A 348 -12.24 9.86 6.43
C LEU A 348 -13.15 10.20 7.62
N ALA A 349 -13.54 9.19 8.42
CA ALA A 349 -14.38 9.38 9.59
C ALA A 349 -13.73 10.34 10.60
N PHE A 350 -12.43 10.18 10.83
CA PHE A 350 -11.67 11.07 11.71
C PHE A 350 -11.66 12.51 11.21
N THR A 351 -11.36 12.72 9.93
CA THR A 351 -11.30 14.06 9.33
C THR A 351 -12.66 14.75 9.39
N ILE A 352 -13.74 14.06 9.01
CA ILE A 352 -15.11 14.59 9.04
C ILE A 352 -15.54 14.94 10.47
N SER A 353 -15.11 14.17 11.48
CA SER A 353 -15.45 14.45 12.88
C SER A 353 -14.80 15.73 13.45
N LEU A 354 -13.78 16.25 12.77
CA LEU A 354 -12.94 17.37 13.23
C LEU A 354 -13.00 18.61 12.33
N SER A 355 -13.51 18.46 11.10
CA SER A 355 -13.86 19.54 10.18
C SER A 355 -15.25 20.07 10.48
#